data_AF-A0A9X7WEM0-F1
#
_entry.id   AF-A0A9X7WEM0-F1
#
_cell.length_a   1.000
_cell.length_b   1.000
_cell.length_c   1.000
_cell.angle_alpha   90.00
_cell.angle_beta   90.00
_cell.angle_gamma   90.00
#
_symmetry.space_group_name_H-M   'P 1'
#
loop_
_entity.id
_entity.type
_entity.pdbx_description
1 polymer ?
#
loop_
_entity_poly.entity_id
_entity_poly.type
_entity_poly.pdbx_seq_one_letter_code
_entity_poly.pdbx_strand_id
1 'polypeptide(L)'
;MSTHRSPLPGTGRITLVLLATAAATTAYPWQSARERWVLGIGIAVAVALLAQWRGLPLPTILRRRASINRPKQGERRAGRTVTDPRVTVLLRVAAPQEDTDSLPLPLIARYLDRYGLRADAIRVTSRDVGDHAGARERTTWIGLTFAAVDNLAALQARSPGIPLHQTAVVVARRLADHLRESGWAANVVEPDDIPELDTAGSRETWHSVVQEDGDHLAAYRAAPRQDVPELLAKVWSYPAPETWTALEIAGIGDDQTLAFAAAFRTGAQPGGGGPLPGLSPQPGNQRASLAALNPSSVHRLDGHAVVARDWLTRLRWPSSTARRSPTDAAVG
;
A
#
# COMPACT_ATOMS: atom_id res chain seq x y z
N MET A 1 22.93 19.51 2.65
CA MET A 1 23.74 18.49 1.96
C MET A 1 22.93 17.22 1.87
N SER A 2 22.43 16.89 0.67
CA SER A 2 21.51 15.78 0.44
C SER A 2 22.27 14.47 0.38
N THR A 3 22.08 13.60 1.37
CA THR A 3 22.52 12.20 1.27
C THR A 3 21.52 11.44 0.41
N HIS A 4 21.84 11.25 -0.88
CA HIS A 4 21.23 10.21 -1.69
C HIS A 4 21.51 8.85 -1.04
N ARG A 5 20.56 8.32 -0.27
CA ARG A 5 20.57 6.89 0.06
C ARG A 5 20.19 6.12 -1.20
N SER A 6 21.19 5.68 -1.94
CA SER A 6 21.01 4.54 -2.85
C SER A 6 20.43 3.37 -2.06
N PRO A 7 19.47 2.61 -2.59
CA PRO A 7 18.99 1.41 -1.94
C PRO A 7 20.16 0.41 -1.90
N LEU A 8 20.80 0.25 -0.74
CA LEU A 8 21.86 -0.74 -0.58
C LEU A 8 21.29 -2.11 -0.98
N PRO A 9 21.99 -2.90 -1.80
CA PRO A 9 21.59 -4.27 -2.06
C PRO A 9 21.53 -5.02 -0.73
N GLY A 10 20.41 -5.71 -0.45
CA GLY A 10 20.22 -6.40 0.83
C GLY A 10 21.35 -7.39 1.14
N THR A 11 21.61 -7.63 2.42
CA THR A 11 22.78 -8.35 2.95
C THR A 11 23.14 -9.62 2.18
N GLY A 12 22.15 -10.46 1.84
CA GLY A 12 22.39 -11.70 1.09
C GLY A 12 22.96 -11.50 -0.33
N ARG A 13 22.65 -10.37 -0.99
CA ARG A 13 23.25 -10.03 -2.29
C ARG A 13 24.70 -9.61 -2.14
N ILE A 14 25.01 -8.83 -1.11
CA ILE A 14 26.39 -8.43 -0.80
C ILE A 14 27.22 -9.69 -0.52
N THR A 15 26.69 -10.63 0.28
CA THR A 15 27.37 -11.90 0.56
C THR A 15 27.61 -12.71 -0.72
N LEU A 16 26.64 -12.82 -1.61
CA LEU A 16 26.80 -13.56 -2.87
C LEU A 16 27.79 -12.87 -3.83
N VAL A 17 27.77 -11.54 -3.91
CA VAL A 17 28.76 -10.79 -4.69
C VAL A 17 30.15 -11.00 -4.10
N LEU A 18 30.33 -10.85 -2.78
CA LEU A 18 31.61 -11.09 -2.12
C LEU A 18 32.10 -12.52 -2.33
N LEU A 19 31.22 -13.52 -2.25
CA LEU A 19 31.55 -14.91 -2.50
C LEU A 19 32.01 -15.14 -3.95
N ALA A 20 31.29 -14.57 -4.93
CA ALA A 20 31.65 -14.67 -6.34
C ALA A 20 33.00 -13.98 -6.61
N THR A 21 33.24 -12.81 -6.02
CA THR A 21 34.51 -12.08 -6.15
C THR A 21 35.65 -12.85 -5.49
N ALA A 22 35.45 -13.41 -4.31
CA ALA A 22 36.45 -14.24 -3.62
C ALA A 22 36.78 -15.53 -4.40
N ALA A 23 35.77 -16.19 -4.96
CA ALA A 23 35.97 -17.35 -5.83
C ALA A 23 36.77 -16.96 -7.10
N ALA A 24 36.52 -15.78 -7.66
CA ALA A 24 37.26 -15.29 -8.82
C ALA A 24 38.73 -14.91 -8.49
N THR A 25 39.00 -14.34 -7.31
CA THR A 25 40.36 -13.97 -6.89
C THR A 25 41.21 -15.17 -6.49
N THR A 26 40.61 -16.18 -5.84
CA THR A 26 41.31 -17.42 -5.48
C THR A 26 41.70 -18.27 -6.70
N ALA A 27 41.09 -18.05 -7.87
CA ALA A 27 41.45 -18.70 -9.13
C ALA A 27 42.65 -18.04 -9.85
N TYR A 28 43.34 -17.09 -9.20
CA TYR A 28 44.58 -16.50 -9.69
C TYR A 28 45.76 -17.47 -9.46
N PRO A 29 46.70 -17.64 -10.42
CA PRO A 29 46.86 -16.94 -11.70
C PRO A 29 46.06 -17.62 -12.83
N TRP A 30 45.18 -16.88 -13.51
CA TRP A 30 44.23 -17.40 -14.52
C TRP A 30 44.89 -17.90 -15.82
N GLN A 31 45.70 -18.95 -15.75
CA GLN A 31 46.47 -19.48 -16.88
C GLN A 31 45.72 -20.60 -17.61
N SER A 32 44.92 -21.38 -16.90
CA SER A 32 44.16 -22.49 -17.47
C SER A 32 42.83 -22.04 -18.10
N ALA A 33 42.28 -22.85 -18.99
CA ALA A 33 40.94 -22.63 -19.53
C ALA A 33 39.87 -22.65 -18.42
N ARG A 34 40.04 -23.53 -17.42
CA ARG A 34 39.10 -23.70 -16.30
C ARG A 34 39.05 -22.46 -15.40
N GLU A 35 40.20 -21.86 -15.07
CA GLU A 35 40.27 -20.64 -14.24
C GLU A 35 39.63 -19.43 -14.94
N ARG A 36 39.82 -19.31 -16.26
CA ARG A 36 39.16 -18.26 -17.07
C ARG A 36 37.64 -18.41 -17.10
N TRP A 37 37.12 -19.65 -17.12
CA TRP A 37 35.69 -19.91 -16.99
C TRP A 37 35.14 -19.50 -15.61
N VAL A 38 35.87 -19.80 -14.53
CA VAL A 38 35.47 -19.40 -13.17
C VAL A 38 35.41 -17.87 -13.04
N LEU A 39 36.42 -17.17 -13.58
CA LEU A 39 36.43 -15.70 -13.62
C LEU A 39 35.24 -15.14 -14.42
N GLY A 40 34.98 -15.70 -15.61
CA GLY A 40 33.85 -15.30 -16.46
C GLY A 40 32.49 -15.49 -15.78
N ILE A 41 32.27 -16.63 -15.14
CA ILE A 41 31.05 -16.92 -14.38
C ILE A 41 30.93 -15.97 -13.18
N GLY A 42 32.01 -15.74 -12.43
CA GLY A 42 32.01 -14.83 -11.28
C GLY A 42 31.62 -13.41 -11.66
N ILE A 43 32.21 -12.87 -12.75
CA ILE A 43 31.86 -11.55 -13.29
C ILE A 43 30.42 -11.53 -13.78
N ALA A 44 29.98 -12.54 -14.53
CA ALA A 44 28.60 -12.61 -15.04
C ALA A 44 27.57 -12.64 -13.91
N VAL A 45 27.83 -13.39 -12.84
CA VAL A 45 26.97 -13.44 -11.64
C VAL A 45 26.96 -12.11 -10.90
N ALA A 46 28.13 -11.47 -10.70
CA ALA A 46 28.21 -10.17 -10.06
C ALA A 46 27.44 -9.10 -10.86
N VAL A 47 27.62 -9.06 -12.17
CA VAL A 47 26.88 -8.16 -13.08
C VAL A 47 25.39 -8.47 -13.03
N ALA A 48 24.96 -9.74 -13.10
CA ALA A 48 23.55 -10.09 -13.05
C ALA A 48 22.86 -9.74 -11.71
N LEU A 49 23.59 -9.83 -10.59
CA LEU A 49 23.09 -9.49 -9.25
C LEU A 49 23.02 -7.98 -9.01
N LEU A 50 23.93 -7.22 -9.62
CA LEU A 50 24.01 -5.76 -9.49
C LEU A 50 23.25 -5.02 -10.58
N ALA A 51 23.01 -5.65 -11.74
CA ALA A 51 22.27 -5.06 -12.85
C ALA A 51 20.83 -4.75 -12.43
N GLN A 52 20.52 -3.47 -12.47
CA GLN A 52 19.18 -2.94 -12.27
C GLN A 52 18.55 -2.73 -13.65
N TRP A 53 17.40 -3.34 -13.90
CA TRP A 53 16.61 -3.12 -15.10
C TRP A 53 15.32 -2.41 -14.73
N ARG A 54 15.12 -1.18 -15.23
CA ARG A 54 13.96 -0.31 -14.92
C ARG A 54 13.69 -0.13 -13.42
N GLY A 55 14.75 0.09 -12.62
CA GLY A 55 14.65 0.33 -11.17
C GLY A 55 14.37 -0.92 -10.32
N LEU A 56 14.34 -2.12 -10.93
CA LEU A 56 14.24 -3.39 -10.23
C LEU A 56 15.45 -4.29 -10.56
N PRO A 57 15.97 -5.04 -9.58
CA PRO A 57 17.03 -6.00 -9.82
C PRO A 57 16.49 -7.20 -10.63
N LEU A 58 17.25 -7.69 -11.61
CA LEU A 58 16.92 -8.84 -12.46
C LEU A 58 16.34 -10.06 -11.72
N PRO A 59 16.88 -10.52 -10.57
CA PRO A 59 16.30 -11.66 -9.86
C PRO A 59 14.87 -11.39 -9.38
N THR A 60 14.53 -10.15 -9.03
CA THR A 60 13.15 -9.79 -8.67
C THR A 60 12.23 -9.86 -9.88
N ILE A 61 12.70 -9.43 -11.06
CA ILE A 61 11.93 -9.54 -12.31
C ILE A 61 11.66 -11.01 -12.64
N LEU A 62 12.69 -11.86 -12.56
CA LEU A 62 12.56 -13.30 -12.86
C LEU A 62 11.62 -14.00 -11.86
N ARG A 63 11.76 -13.71 -10.57
CA ARG A 63 10.87 -14.24 -9.51
C ARG A 63 9.42 -13.84 -9.76
N ARG A 64 9.16 -12.57 -10.10
CA ARG A 64 7.82 -12.07 -10.39
C ARG A 64 7.22 -12.70 -11.66
N ARG A 65 8.03 -12.91 -12.70
CA ARG A 65 7.57 -13.65 -13.89
C ARG A 65 7.23 -15.10 -13.56
N ALA A 66 8.06 -15.75 -12.75
CA ALA A 66 7.81 -17.11 -12.29
C ALA A 66 6.54 -17.22 -11.43
N SER A 67 6.22 -16.21 -10.61
CA SER A 67 4.98 -16.22 -9.82
C SER A 67 3.73 -16.04 -10.68
N ILE A 68 3.77 -15.20 -11.71
CA ILE A 68 2.64 -15.03 -12.65
C ILE A 68 2.39 -16.31 -13.45
N ASN A 69 3.47 -16.97 -13.91
CA ASN A 69 3.38 -18.17 -14.75
C ASN A 69 3.20 -19.47 -13.96
N ARG A 70 3.28 -19.42 -12.62
CA ARG A 70 3.03 -20.61 -11.82
C ARG A 70 1.54 -20.94 -11.88
N PRO A 71 1.17 -22.18 -12.23
CA PRO A 71 -0.22 -22.60 -12.15
C PRO A 71 -0.73 -22.35 -10.72
N LYS A 72 -2.01 -22.00 -10.57
CA LYS A 72 -2.73 -21.82 -9.30
C LYS A 72 -2.81 -23.15 -8.54
N GLN A 73 -1.66 -23.75 -8.22
CA GLN A 73 -1.54 -25.04 -7.56
C GLN A 73 -1.80 -24.81 -6.07
N GLY A 74 -3.09 -24.73 -5.74
CA GLY A 74 -3.62 -24.77 -4.39
C GLY A 74 -3.74 -23.41 -3.72
N GLU A 75 -4.94 -22.85 -3.80
CA GLU A 75 -5.53 -21.97 -2.77
C GLU A 75 -5.55 -22.64 -1.35
N ARG A 76 -5.03 -23.86 -1.20
CA ARG A 76 -4.81 -24.60 0.04
C ARG A 76 -3.38 -24.47 0.59
N ARG A 77 -2.87 -23.24 0.73
CA ARG A 77 -1.87 -22.92 1.76
C ARG A 77 -2.40 -21.83 2.70
N ALA A 78 -3.70 -21.89 3.00
CA ALA A 78 -4.26 -21.36 4.24
C ALA A 78 -3.82 -22.29 5.38
N GLY A 79 -2.67 -21.98 5.96
CA GLY A 79 -2.02 -22.80 7.00
C GLY A 79 -0.57 -22.42 7.21
N ARG A 80 -0.12 -21.26 6.73
CA ARG A 80 1.10 -20.68 7.29
C ARG A 80 0.73 -20.29 8.72
N THR A 81 1.31 -20.98 9.70
CA THR A 81 1.32 -20.55 11.11
C THR A 81 1.55 -19.05 11.13
N VAL A 82 0.47 -18.30 11.38
CA VAL A 82 0.53 -16.84 11.43
C VAL A 82 1.29 -16.54 12.70
N THR A 83 2.61 -16.35 12.57
CA THR A 83 3.51 -16.06 13.69
C THR A 83 3.23 -14.71 14.34
N ASP A 84 2.39 -13.88 13.70
CA ASP A 84 1.95 -12.57 14.20
C ASP A 84 0.48 -12.35 13.82
N PRO A 85 -0.48 -12.68 14.71
CA PRO A 85 -1.90 -12.50 14.45
C PRO A 85 -2.22 -11.02 14.33
N ARG A 86 -2.81 -10.63 13.20
CA ARG A 86 -3.20 -9.25 12.90
C ARG A 86 -4.68 -9.16 12.61
N VAL A 87 -5.29 -8.06 12.98
CA VAL A 87 -6.68 -7.74 12.65
C VAL A 87 -6.75 -6.33 12.08
N THR A 88 -7.58 -6.14 11.05
CA THR A 88 -7.95 -4.83 10.55
C THR A 88 -9.41 -4.58 10.89
N VAL A 89 -9.70 -3.44 11.51
CA VAL A 89 -11.07 -2.96 11.79
C VAL A 89 -11.35 -1.72 10.95
N LEU A 90 -12.59 -1.56 10.50
CA LEU A 90 -12.93 -0.64 9.44
C LEU A 90 -14.00 0.35 9.87
N LEU A 91 -13.85 1.58 9.40
CA LEU A 91 -14.82 2.64 9.52
C LEU A 91 -15.16 3.17 8.14
N ARG A 92 -16.44 3.29 7.79
CA ARG A 92 -16.89 4.10 6.66
C ARG A 92 -17.09 5.53 7.12
N VAL A 93 -16.59 6.49 6.35
CA VAL A 93 -16.67 7.92 6.66
C VAL A 93 -17.30 8.67 5.51
N ALA A 94 -18.19 9.61 5.84
CA ALA A 94 -18.81 10.54 4.90
C ALA A 94 -18.63 11.99 5.37
N ALA A 95 -18.65 12.91 4.40
CA ALA A 95 -18.38 14.33 4.61
C ALA A 95 -19.32 14.93 5.67
N PRO A 96 -18.83 15.86 6.50
CA PRO A 96 -19.67 16.60 7.44
C PRO A 96 -20.71 17.42 6.66
N GLN A 97 -21.84 17.77 7.28
CA GLN A 97 -22.88 18.58 6.64
C GLN A 97 -22.49 20.06 6.53
N GLU A 98 -21.85 20.61 7.57
CA GLU A 98 -21.60 22.06 7.69
C GLU A 98 -20.13 22.46 7.47
N ASP A 99 -19.20 21.52 7.63
CA ASP A 99 -17.76 21.78 7.61
C ASP A 99 -17.07 21.48 6.27
N THR A 100 -15.81 21.95 6.15
CA THR A 100 -14.96 21.63 4.99
C THR A 100 -14.70 20.13 4.89
N ASP A 101 -14.98 19.53 3.73
CA ASP A 101 -14.70 18.12 3.42
C ASP A 101 -13.19 17.86 3.27
N SER A 102 -12.50 17.83 4.40
CA SER A 102 -11.09 17.50 4.52
C SER A 102 -10.90 16.66 5.78
N LEU A 103 -10.72 15.35 5.60
CA LEU A 103 -10.61 14.40 6.69
C LEU A 103 -9.50 14.81 7.67
N PRO A 104 -9.73 14.80 9.00
CA PRO A 104 -8.75 15.25 9.98
C PRO A 104 -7.64 14.20 10.19
N LEU A 105 -6.74 14.08 9.21
CA LEU A 105 -5.63 13.12 9.23
C LEU A 105 -4.73 13.20 10.48
N PRO A 106 -4.40 14.39 11.03
CA PRO A 106 -3.64 14.48 12.27
C PRO A 106 -4.38 13.85 13.46
N LEU A 107 -5.71 13.99 13.54
CA LEU A 107 -6.52 13.37 14.58
C LEU A 107 -6.52 11.85 14.44
N ILE A 108 -6.69 11.35 13.21
CA ILE A 108 -6.69 9.93 12.90
C ILE A 108 -5.33 9.32 13.25
N ALA A 109 -4.22 9.97 12.87
CA ALA A 109 -2.87 9.49 13.17
C ALA A 109 -2.57 9.37 14.66
N ARG A 110 -3.25 10.13 15.55
CA ARG A 110 -3.11 9.97 17.01
C ARG A 110 -3.60 8.61 17.51
N TYR A 111 -4.42 7.89 16.74
CA TYR A 111 -4.85 6.53 17.07
C TYR A 111 -3.79 5.46 16.74
N LEU A 112 -2.63 5.84 16.20
CA LEU A 112 -1.48 4.93 16.07
C LEU A 112 -0.94 4.49 17.43
N ASP A 113 -1.02 5.36 18.44
CA ASP A 113 -0.70 5.02 19.83
C ASP A 113 -1.69 5.71 20.77
N ARG A 114 -2.76 4.99 21.12
CA ARG A 114 -3.80 5.52 22.01
C ARG A 114 -4.41 4.43 22.85
N TYR A 115 -4.84 4.78 24.07
CA TYR A 115 -5.50 3.86 25.00
C TYR A 115 -4.65 2.61 25.35
N GLY A 116 -3.33 2.77 25.35
CA GLY A 116 -2.38 1.67 25.60
C GLY A 116 -2.36 0.61 24.50
N LEU A 117 -2.80 0.97 23.29
CA LEU A 117 -2.76 0.12 22.10
C LEU A 117 -2.02 0.83 20.98
N ARG A 118 -1.16 0.08 20.32
CA ARG A 118 -0.36 0.50 19.17
C ARG A 118 -0.93 -0.13 17.92
N ALA A 119 -1.45 0.70 17.02
CA ALA A 119 -1.82 0.24 15.69
C ALA A 119 -0.54 0.05 14.86
N ASP A 120 -0.45 -1.07 14.14
CA ASP A 120 0.63 -1.33 13.20
C ASP A 120 0.61 -0.30 12.05
N ALA A 121 -0.59 0.01 11.56
CA ALA A 121 -0.83 1.03 10.56
C ALA A 121 -2.29 1.51 10.61
N ILE A 122 -2.51 2.75 10.19
CA ILE A 122 -3.84 3.29 9.87
C ILE A 122 -3.87 3.63 8.38
N ARG A 123 -4.87 3.11 7.69
CA ARG A 123 -5.07 3.33 6.25
C ARG A 123 -6.34 4.11 6.00
N VAL A 124 -6.25 5.15 5.19
CA VAL A 124 -7.39 5.85 4.63
C VAL A 124 -7.49 5.48 3.16
N THR A 125 -8.58 4.84 2.77
CA THR A 125 -8.83 4.40 1.39
C THR A 125 -10.07 5.08 0.85
N SER A 126 -10.00 5.65 -0.35
CA SER A 126 -11.16 6.18 -1.07
C SER A 126 -11.32 5.45 -2.39
N ARG A 127 -12.58 5.17 -2.73
CA ARG A 127 -13.00 4.62 -4.03
C ARG A 127 -13.86 5.66 -4.71
N ASP A 128 -13.46 6.02 -5.92
CA ASP A 128 -14.17 6.94 -6.78
C ASP A 128 -14.71 6.21 -8.01
N VAL A 129 -16.04 6.10 -8.11
CA VAL A 129 -16.71 5.49 -9.26
C VAL A 129 -17.35 6.60 -10.09
N GLY A 130 -17.06 6.64 -11.37
CA GLY A 130 -17.71 7.53 -12.34
C GLY A 130 -18.98 6.88 -12.89
N ASP A 131 -20.08 7.63 -12.91
CA ASP A 131 -21.30 7.26 -13.62
C ASP A 131 -21.24 7.69 -15.10
N HIS A 132 -22.09 7.11 -15.94
CA HIS A 132 -22.25 7.45 -17.35
C HIS A 132 -22.63 8.93 -17.59
N ALA A 133 -23.27 9.57 -16.60
CA ALA A 133 -23.59 11.00 -16.62
C ALA A 133 -22.39 11.92 -16.26
N GLY A 134 -21.21 11.35 -15.96
CA GLY A 134 -20.01 12.09 -15.58
C GLY A 134 -19.97 12.54 -14.11
N ALA A 135 -21.02 12.26 -13.34
CA ALA A 135 -21.00 12.40 -11.88
C ALA A 135 -20.08 11.33 -11.28
N ARG A 136 -19.29 11.70 -10.27
CA ARG A 136 -18.38 10.79 -9.59
C ARG A 136 -18.85 10.63 -8.16
N GLU A 137 -18.97 9.40 -7.66
CA GLU A 137 -19.27 9.12 -6.26
C GLU A 137 -18.00 8.66 -5.55
N ARG A 138 -17.70 9.26 -4.39
CA ARG A 138 -16.59 8.85 -3.53
C ARG A 138 -17.12 8.18 -2.27
N THR A 139 -16.64 6.98 -1.99
CA THR A 139 -16.77 6.35 -0.68
C THR A 139 -15.40 6.25 -0.03
N THR A 140 -15.30 6.60 1.26
CA THR A 140 -14.04 6.58 2.01
C THR A 140 -14.13 5.67 3.23
N TRP A 141 -13.09 4.89 3.45
CA TRP A 141 -12.92 4.00 4.60
C TRP A 141 -11.63 4.32 5.35
N ILE A 142 -11.64 4.09 6.66
CA ILE A 142 -10.47 4.11 7.52
C ILE A 142 -10.28 2.71 8.10
N GLY A 143 -9.18 2.04 7.76
CA GLY A 143 -8.76 0.77 8.34
C GLY A 143 -7.71 0.98 9.42
N LEU A 144 -7.90 0.37 10.60
CA LEU A 144 -6.90 0.32 11.67
C LEU A 144 -6.41 -1.12 11.81
N THR A 145 -5.12 -1.34 11.59
CA THR A 145 -4.50 -2.66 11.71
C THR A 145 -3.78 -2.78 13.04
N PHE A 146 -4.06 -3.84 13.80
CA PHE A 146 -3.40 -4.13 15.08
C PHE A 146 -2.72 -5.50 15.01
N ALA A 147 -1.48 -5.56 15.48
CA ALA A 147 -0.75 -6.80 15.69
C ALA A 147 -0.88 -7.25 17.15
N ALA A 148 -1.15 -8.54 17.37
CA ALA A 148 -1.23 -9.10 18.71
C ALA A 148 0.11 -9.03 19.43
N VAL A 149 1.22 -9.29 18.72
CA VAL A 149 2.56 -9.34 19.30
C VAL A 149 2.96 -7.99 19.89
N ASP A 150 2.72 -6.91 19.15
CA ASP A 150 3.05 -5.55 19.59
C ASP A 150 2.18 -5.06 20.77
N ASN A 151 1.03 -5.70 20.99
CA ASN A 151 0.04 -5.30 21.99
C ASN A 151 -0.19 -6.37 23.07
N LEU A 152 0.67 -7.38 23.16
CA LEU A 152 0.41 -8.59 23.93
C LEU A 152 0.12 -8.30 25.41
N ALA A 153 0.93 -7.44 26.04
CA ALA A 153 0.74 -7.07 27.44
C ALA A 153 -0.62 -6.40 27.68
N ALA A 154 -1.03 -5.52 26.77
CA ALA A 154 -2.30 -4.81 26.87
C ALA A 154 -3.49 -5.76 26.63
N LEU A 155 -3.34 -6.76 25.76
CA LEU A 155 -4.38 -7.76 25.49
C LEU A 155 -4.52 -8.75 26.66
N GLN A 156 -3.40 -9.22 27.23
CA GLN A 156 -3.38 -10.11 28.40
C GLN A 156 -4.01 -9.45 29.64
N ALA A 157 -3.78 -8.15 29.85
CA ALA A 157 -4.40 -7.41 30.94
C ALA A 157 -5.94 -7.33 30.83
N ARG A 158 -6.51 -7.50 29.62
CA ARG A 158 -7.96 -7.47 29.38
C ARG A 158 -8.59 -8.84 29.53
N SER A 159 -7.93 -9.91 29.07
CA SER A 159 -8.42 -11.28 29.21
C SER A 159 -7.33 -12.30 28.89
N PRO A 160 -7.31 -13.47 29.57
CA PRO A 160 -6.43 -14.58 29.21
C PRO A 160 -6.65 -15.11 27.78
N GLY A 161 -7.82 -14.84 27.18
CA GLY A 161 -8.14 -15.21 25.80
C GLY A 161 -7.54 -14.30 24.71
N ILE A 162 -6.76 -13.27 25.06
CA ILE A 162 -6.11 -12.32 24.13
C ILE A 162 -7.12 -11.74 23.11
N PRO A 163 -8.07 -10.89 23.56
CA PRO A 163 -9.22 -10.48 22.76
C PRO A 163 -8.86 -9.39 21.73
N LEU A 164 -8.04 -9.73 20.74
CA LEU A 164 -7.49 -8.79 19.75
C LEU A 164 -8.59 -8.07 18.96
N HIS A 165 -9.50 -8.82 18.32
CA HIS A 165 -10.54 -8.26 17.47
C HIS A 165 -11.52 -7.38 18.27
N GLN A 166 -12.01 -7.87 19.41
CA GLN A 166 -12.94 -7.10 20.26
C GLN A 166 -12.29 -5.80 20.75
N THR A 167 -11.01 -5.86 21.13
CA THR A 167 -10.26 -4.68 21.57
C THR A 167 -10.07 -3.67 20.43
N ALA A 168 -9.75 -4.14 19.21
CA ALA A 168 -9.63 -3.28 18.03
C ALA A 168 -10.96 -2.60 17.68
N VAL A 169 -12.09 -3.34 17.72
CA VAL A 169 -13.43 -2.77 17.45
C VAL A 169 -13.78 -1.67 18.45
N VAL A 170 -13.43 -1.82 19.73
CA VAL A 170 -13.62 -0.75 20.72
C VAL A 170 -12.83 0.50 20.35
N VAL A 171 -11.57 0.37 19.92
CA VAL A 171 -10.77 1.53 19.47
C VAL A 171 -11.38 2.18 18.22
N ALA A 172 -11.84 1.39 17.26
CA ALA A 172 -12.51 1.90 16.06
C ALA A 172 -13.80 2.67 16.42
N ARG A 173 -14.62 2.15 17.34
CA ARG A 173 -15.81 2.86 17.84
C ARG A 173 -15.44 4.19 18.49
N ARG A 174 -14.38 4.23 19.31
CA ARG A 174 -13.88 5.50 19.91
C ARG A 174 -13.40 6.50 18.86
N LEU A 175 -12.75 6.04 17.78
CA LEU A 175 -12.38 6.90 16.67
C LEU A 175 -13.63 7.42 15.95
N ALA A 176 -14.62 6.56 15.69
CA ALA A 176 -15.88 6.95 15.08
C ALA A 176 -16.61 8.00 15.91
N ASP A 177 -16.69 7.81 17.24
CA ASP A 177 -17.30 8.79 18.16
C ASP A 177 -16.57 10.13 18.10
N HIS A 178 -15.23 10.13 18.15
CA HIS A 178 -14.43 11.37 18.07
C HIS A 178 -14.56 12.09 16.71
N LEU A 179 -14.73 11.33 15.62
CA LEU A 179 -15.03 11.88 14.30
C LEU A 179 -16.44 12.49 14.25
N ARG A 180 -17.45 11.83 14.84
CA ARG A 180 -18.82 12.37 14.96
C ARG A 180 -18.89 13.62 15.82
N GLU A 181 -18.15 13.66 16.92
CA GLU A 181 -17.97 14.88 17.73
C GLU A 181 -17.36 16.03 16.92
N SER A 182 -16.56 15.71 15.90
CA SER A 182 -15.98 16.67 14.96
C SER A 182 -16.89 16.94 13.74
N GLY A 183 -18.16 16.53 13.76
CA GLY A 183 -19.14 16.77 12.70
C GLY A 183 -19.18 15.73 11.57
N TRP A 184 -18.33 14.71 11.59
CA TRP A 184 -18.24 13.70 10.53
C TRP A 184 -19.21 12.54 10.74
N ALA A 185 -19.80 12.03 9.66
CA ALA A 185 -20.53 10.77 9.73
C ALA A 185 -19.55 9.59 9.64
N ALA A 186 -19.32 8.88 10.74
CA ALA A 186 -18.42 7.72 10.80
C ALA A 186 -19.13 6.50 11.40
N ASN A 187 -19.03 5.32 10.77
CA ASN A 187 -19.64 4.08 11.26
C ASN A 187 -18.70 2.89 11.06
N VAL A 188 -18.70 1.96 12.02
CA VAL A 188 -17.98 0.68 11.86
C VAL A 188 -18.67 -0.14 10.78
N VAL A 189 -17.88 -0.75 9.90
CA VAL A 189 -18.36 -1.62 8.82
C VAL A 189 -17.61 -2.94 8.85
N GLU A 190 -18.24 -4.00 8.36
CA GLU A 190 -17.59 -5.30 8.25
C GLU A 190 -16.80 -5.38 6.94
N PRO A 191 -15.77 -6.26 6.85
CA PRO A 191 -15.00 -6.45 5.64
C PRO A 191 -15.86 -6.83 4.42
N ASP A 192 -16.95 -7.56 4.65
CA ASP A 192 -17.87 -8.02 3.60
C ASP A 192 -18.71 -6.87 3.00
N ASP A 193 -18.78 -5.72 3.67
CA ASP A 193 -19.43 -4.51 3.16
C ASP A 193 -18.55 -3.72 2.18
N ILE A 194 -17.29 -4.14 1.98
CA ILE A 194 -16.37 -3.48 1.05
C ILE A 194 -16.50 -4.12 -0.33
N PRO A 195 -16.70 -3.32 -1.39
CA PRO A 195 -16.69 -3.82 -2.76
C PRO A 195 -15.41 -4.59 -3.09
N GLU A 196 -15.55 -5.75 -3.73
CA GLU A 196 -14.40 -6.53 -4.18
C GLU A 196 -13.55 -5.75 -5.18
N LEU A 197 -12.25 -5.66 -4.89
CA LEU A 197 -11.30 -4.93 -5.71
C LEU A 197 -10.84 -5.75 -6.92
N ASP A 198 -10.66 -7.06 -6.75
CA ASP A 198 -10.27 -8.02 -7.80
C ASP A 198 -11.30 -9.15 -7.83
N THR A 199 -11.95 -9.40 -8.98
CA THR A 199 -13.01 -10.40 -9.06
C THR A 199 -12.47 -11.83 -9.11
N ALA A 200 -13.29 -12.79 -8.66
CA ALA A 200 -13.02 -14.20 -8.87
C ALA A 200 -12.84 -14.49 -10.38
N GLY A 201 -11.81 -15.27 -10.73
CA GLY A 201 -11.51 -15.61 -12.13
C GLY A 201 -10.55 -14.67 -12.87
N SER A 202 -10.16 -13.55 -12.26
CA SER A 202 -9.23 -12.59 -12.89
C SER A 202 -7.84 -13.19 -13.22
N ARG A 203 -7.22 -12.67 -14.27
CA ARG A 203 -5.88 -13.09 -14.73
C ARG A 203 -4.86 -11.98 -14.55
N GLU A 204 -3.83 -12.26 -13.75
CA GLU A 204 -2.73 -11.32 -13.58
C GLU A 204 -1.79 -11.36 -14.78
N THR A 205 -1.47 -10.18 -15.29
CA THR A 205 -0.45 -9.95 -16.31
C THR A 205 0.69 -9.14 -15.70
N TRP A 206 1.71 -8.87 -16.51
CA TRP A 206 2.86 -8.09 -16.04
C TRP A 206 2.47 -6.66 -15.60
N HIS A 207 1.48 -6.02 -16.21
CA HIS A 207 1.15 -4.60 -15.94
C HIS A 207 -0.22 -4.39 -15.30
N SER A 208 -1.10 -5.38 -15.30
CA SER A 208 -2.45 -5.27 -14.75
C SER A 208 -3.04 -6.64 -14.41
N VAL A 209 -4.11 -6.65 -13.64
CA VAL A 209 -5.01 -7.80 -13.51
C VAL A 209 -6.19 -7.59 -14.46
N VAL A 210 -6.35 -8.52 -15.40
CA VAL A 210 -7.46 -8.54 -16.37
C VAL A 210 -8.67 -9.15 -15.68
N GLN A 211 -9.73 -8.36 -15.57
CA GLN A 211 -11.02 -8.75 -15.02
C GLN A 211 -11.81 -9.57 -16.04
N GLU A 212 -12.92 -10.17 -15.61
CA GLU A 212 -13.75 -11.04 -16.46
C GLU A 212 -14.45 -10.27 -17.59
N ASP A 213 -14.83 -9.01 -17.34
CA ASP A 213 -15.39 -8.06 -18.31
C ASP A 213 -14.37 -7.57 -19.35
N GLY A 214 -13.09 -7.94 -19.20
CA GLY A 214 -11.99 -7.50 -20.05
C GLY A 214 -11.29 -6.23 -19.57
N ASP A 215 -11.80 -5.57 -18.53
CA ASP A 215 -11.17 -4.38 -17.97
C ASP A 215 -9.81 -4.72 -17.33
N HIS A 216 -8.92 -3.75 -17.35
CA HIS A 216 -7.62 -3.84 -16.74
C HIS A 216 -7.60 -3.06 -15.43
N LEU A 217 -7.33 -3.76 -14.34
CA LEU A 217 -7.06 -3.17 -13.04
C LEU A 217 -5.57 -3.11 -12.78
N ALA A 218 -5.03 -1.92 -12.53
CA ALA A 218 -3.60 -1.73 -12.32
C ALA A 218 -3.32 -0.91 -11.07
N ALA A 219 -2.47 -1.45 -10.20
CA ALA A 219 -1.95 -0.81 -9.01
C ALA A 219 -0.63 -0.08 -9.27
N TYR A 220 -0.50 1.05 -8.60
CA TYR A 220 0.63 1.97 -8.63
C TYR A 220 0.95 2.39 -7.20
N ARG A 221 2.21 2.72 -6.95
CA ARG A 221 2.63 3.38 -5.70
C ARG A 221 3.14 4.78 -6.00
N ALA A 222 3.11 5.67 -5.02
CA ALA A 222 3.91 6.89 -5.04
C ALA A 222 4.74 6.99 -3.77
N ALA A 223 5.94 7.55 -3.92
CA ALA A 223 6.72 7.94 -2.77
C ALA A 223 6.09 9.20 -2.14
N PRO A 224 5.97 9.29 -0.81
CA PRO A 224 5.42 10.47 -0.14
C PRO A 224 6.42 11.64 -0.19
N ARG A 225 6.40 12.37 -1.30
CA ARG A 225 7.23 13.56 -1.56
C ARG A 225 6.43 14.85 -1.32
N GLN A 226 7.06 16.00 -1.55
CA GLN A 226 6.40 17.31 -1.36
C GLN A 226 5.30 17.59 -2.38
N ASP A 227 5.36 16.96 -3.56
CA ASP A 227 4.41 17.11 -4.68
C ASP A 227 3.17 16.18 -4.58
N VAL A 228 3.03 15.41 -3.50
CA VAL A 228 1.93 14.45 -3.33
C VAL A 228 0.54 15.09 -3.38
N PRO A 229 0.27 16.27 -2.78
CA PRO A 229 -1.05 16.88 -2.91
C PRO A 229 -1.44 17.16 -4.37
N GLU A 230 -0.48 17.60 -5.19
CA GLU A 230 -0.70 17.82 -6.63
C GLU A 230 -0.89 16.49 -7.37
N LEU A 231 -0.11 15.47 -7.02
CA LEU A 231 -0.25 14.12 -7.57
C LEU A 231 -1.63 13.53 -7.25
N LEU A 232 -2.12 13.67 -6.01
CA LEU A 232 -3.46 13.21 -5.61
C LEU A 232 -4.56 13.90 -6.41
N ALA A 233 -4.46 15.22 -6.59
CA ALA A 233 -5.42 15.95 -7.42
C ALA A 233 -5.45 15.41 -8.86
N LYS A 234 -4.28 15.09 -9.44
CA LYS A 234 -4.16 14.47 -10.77
C LYS A 234 -4.71 13.03 -10.79
N VAL A 235 -4.51 12.26 -9.72
CA VAL A 235 -5.02 10.89 -9.59
C VAL A 235 -6.55 10.89 -9.54
N TRP A 236 -7.16 11.78 -8.76
CA TRP A 236 -8.61 11.88 -8.65
C TRP A 236 -9.28 12.50 -9.88
N SER A 237 -8.57 13.34 -10.65
CA SER A 237 -9.05 13.85 -11.93
C SER A 237 -8.77 12.92 -13.11
N TYR A 238 -8.02 11.82 -12.91
CA TYR A 238 -7.72 10.87 -13.97
C TYR A 238 -9.01 10.21 -14.49
N PRO A 239 -9.23 10.18 -15.82
CA PRO A 239 -10.44 9.65 -16.44
C PRO A 239 -10.43 8.12 -16.44
N ALA A 240 -10.77 7.53 -15.29
CA ALA A 240 -10.98 6.10 -15.12
C ALA A 240 -12.39 5.86 -14.55
N PRO A 241 -13.13 4.85 -15.05
CA PRO A 241 -14.42 4.44 -14.48
C PRO A 241 -14.38 4.21 -12.98
N GLU A 242 -13.26 3.67 -12.48
CA GLU A 242 -13.04 3.44 -11.06
C GLU A 242 -11.59 3.77 -10.69
N THR A 243 -11.43 4.58 -9.65
CA THR A 243 -10.13 4.91 -9.05
C THR A 243 -10.16 4.54 -7.58
N TRP A 244 -9.18 3.77 -7.14
CA TRP A 244 -8.90 3.53 -5.72
C TRP A 244 -7.66 4.31 -5.32
N THR A 245 -7.71 4.99 -4.18
CA THR A 245 -6.56 5.66 -3.60
C THR A 245 -6.44 5.29 -2.15
N ALA A 246 -5.24 4.95 -1.67
CA ALA A 246 -4.98 4.67 -0.28
C ALA A 246 -3.76 5.44 0.23
N LEU A 247 -3.92 6.01 1.42
CA LEU A 247 -2.85 6.56 2.24
C LEU A 247 -2.69 5.65 3.46
N GLU A 248 -1.49 5.15 3.70
CA GLU A 248 -1.18 4.40 4.91
C GLU A 248 -0.18 5.17 5.77
N ILE A 249 -0.52 5.33 7.06
CA ILE A 249 0.26 5.98 8.09
C ILE A 249 0.72 4.88 9.06
N ALA A 250 2.01 4.83 9.34
CA ALA A 250 2.59 3.89 10.30
C ALA A 250 3.70 4.56 11.12
N GLY A 251 4.10 3.94 12.23
CA GLY A 251 5.13 4.49 13.12
C GLY A 251 4.66 5.70 13.92
N ILE A 252 5.44 6.10 14.93
CA ILE A 252 5.07 7.15 15.89
C ILE A 252 6.24 8.13 16.02
N GLY A 253 5.94 9.41 16.25
CA GLY A 253 6.96 10.43 16.47
C GLY A 253 7.84 10.63 15.24
N ASP A 254 9.16 10.54 15.43
CA ASP A 254 10.14 10.77 14.36
C ASP A 254 10.29 9.59 13.39
N ASP A 255 9.77 8.41 13.76
CA ASP A 255 9.74 7.23 12.90
C ASP A 255 8.42 7.10 12.12
N GLN A 256 7.58 8.14 12.10
CA GLN A 256 6.35 8.12 11.33
C GLN A 256 6.65 8.01 9.83
N THR A 257 6.09 6.99 9.20
CA THR A 257 6.19 6.73 7.76
C THR A 257 4.84 6.83 7.08
N LEU A 258 4.87 7.27 5.82
CA LEU A 258 3.71 7.26 4.95
C LEU A 258 3.97 6.41 3.72
N ALA A 259 2.91 5.78 3.21
CA ALA A 259 2.89 5.17 1.89
C ALA A 259 1.63 5.60 1.14
N PHE A 260 1.77 5.81 -0.16
CA PHE A 260 0.64 6.10 -1.04
C PHE A 260 0.54 5.05 -2.13
N ALA A 261 -0.69 4.59 -2.38
CA ALA A 261 -0.99 3.70 -3.48
C ALA A 261 -2.27 4.14 -4.19
N ALA A 262 -2.34 3.87 -5.49
CA ALA A 262 -3.51 4.09 -6.31
C ALA A 262 -3.74 2.89 -7.22
N ALA A 263 -4.99 2.60 -7.55
CA ALA A 263 -5.34 1.68 -8.61
C ALA A 263 -6.39 2.29 -9.53
N PHE A 264 -6.28 1.99 -10.81
CA PHE A 264 -7.24 2.42 -11.83
C PHE A 264 -7.81 1.19 -12.52
N ARG A 265 -9.13 1.14 -12.67
CA ARG A 265 -9.80 0.26 -13.63
C ARG A 265 -9.90 0.99 -14.97
N THR A 266 -9.41 0.40 -16.04
CA THR A 266 -9.41 0.98 -17.38
C THR A 266 -9.73 -0.07 -18.44
N GLY A 267 -10.50 0.30 -19.47
CA GLY A 267 -10.83 -0.63 -20.57
C GLY A 267 -9.67 -0.96 -21.52
N ALA A 268 -8.49 -0.38 -21.32
CA ALA A 268 -7.29 -0.67 -22.11
C ALA A 268 -6.12 -1.03 -21.21
N GLN A 269 -5.18 -1.81 -21.75
CA GLN A 269 -3.99 -2.21 -21.02
C GLN A 269 -3.13 -0.98 -20.69
N PRO A 270 -2.69 -0.81 -19.43
CA PRO A 270 -1.84 0.32 -19.05
C PRO A 270 -0.47 0.24 -19.72
N GLY A 271 0.04 1.40 -20.12
CA GLY A 271 1.40 1.55 -20.63
C GLY A 271 2.46 1.27 -19.57
N GLY A 272 3.66 0.85 -20.00
CA GLY A 272 4.73 0.44 -19.09
C GLY A 272 5.29 1.54 -18.17
N GLY A 273 5.03 2.82 -18.45
CA GLY A 273 5.43 3.96 -17.62
C GLY A 273 4.42 4.35 -16.54
N GLY A 274 3.22 3.78 -16.56
CA GLY A 274 2.08 4.22 -15.76
C GLY A 274 1.35 5.44 -16.36
N PRO A 275 0.18 5.79 -15.82
CA PRO A 275 -0.72 6.79 -16.41
C PRO A 275 -0.33 8.23 -16.09
N LEU A 276 0.38 8.46 -14.98
CA LEU A 276 0.72 9.79 -14.47
C LEU A 276 2.17 9.82 -13.98
N PRO A 277 2.93 10.90 -14.24
CA PRO A 277 4.23 11.12 -13.62
C PRO A 277 4.13 11.10 -12.09
N GLY A 278 5.10 10.48 -11.42
CA GLY A 278 5.10 10.33 -9.95
C GLY A 278 4.47 9.02 -9.45
N LEU A 279 3.60 8.40 -10.25
CA LEU A 279 3.16 7.03 -10.02
C LEU A 279 4.17 6.03 -10.56
N SER A 280 4.59 5.10 -9.70
CA SER A 280 5.46 3.99 -10.08
C SER A 280 4.60 2.73 -10.30
N PRO A 281 4.63 2.12 -11.50
CA PRO A 281 3.93 0.87 -11.74
C PRO A 281 4.50 -0.27 -10.89
N GLN A 282 3.67 -1.28 -10.62
CA GLN A 282 4.06 -2.48 -9.86
C GLN A 282 4.15 -3.73 -10.75
N PRO A 283 5.06 -3.75 -11.74
CA PRO A 283 5.07 -4.81 -12.72
C PRO A 283 5.33 -6.18 -12.09
N GLY A 284 4.46 -7.15 -12.41
CA GLY A 284 4.47 -8.52 -11.92
C GLY A 284 4.22 -8.68 -10.41
N ASN A 285 3.60 -7.68 -9.78
CA ASN A 285 3.17 -7.72 -8.38
C ASN A 285 1.78 -7.09 -8.21
N GLN A 286 0.97 -7.12 -9.27
CA GLN A 286 -0.28 -6.38 -9.36
C GLN A 286 -1.29 -6.91 -8.35
N ARG A 287 -1.52 -8.23 -8.32
CA ARG A 287 -2.50 -8.82 -7.40
C ARG A 287 -2.11 -8.62 -5.95
N ALA A 288 -0.83 -8.80 -5.61
CA ALA A 288 -0.35 -8.57 -4.25
C ALA A 288 -0.50 -7.09 -3.84
N SER A 289 -0.19 -6.15 -4.75
CA SER A 289 -0.39 -4.73 -4.49
C SER A 289 -1.86 -4.33 -4.37
N LEU A 290 -2.76 -4.95 -5.16
CA LEU A 290 -4.21 -4.76 -5.05
C LEU A 290 -4.78 -5.36 -3.75
N ALA A 291 -4.33 -6.56 -3.37
CA ALA A 291 -4.69 -7.19 -2.10
C ALA A 291 -4.18 -6.38 -0.90
N ALA A 292 -3.01 -5.76 -1.01
CA ALA A 292 -2.50 -4.82 -0.04
C ALA A 292 -3.27 -3.49 -0.06
N LEU A 293 -3.83 -3.05 -1.20
CA LEU A 293 -4.61 -1.81 -1.30
C LEU A 293 -6.00 -1.90 -0.65
N ASN A 294 -6.60 -3.10 -0.64
CA ASN A 294 -7.93 -3.34 -0.08
C ASN A 294 -8.04 -2.77 1.36
N PRO A 295 -9.08 -1.98 1.70
CA PRO A 295 -9.20 -1.40 3.04
C PRO A 295 -9.12 -2.42 4.18
N SER A 296 -9.63 -3.65 4.01
CA SER A 296 -9.63 -4.71 5.03
C SER A 296 -8.29 -5.45 5.16
N SER A 297 -7.31 -5.13 4.32
CA SER A 297 -6.03 -5.84 4.30
C SER A 297 -5.25 -5.63 5.61
N VAL A 298 -4.59 -6.69 6.05
CA VAL A 298 -3.58 -6.65 7.15
C VAL A 298 -2.16 -6.43 6.61
N HIS A 299 -1.98 -6.39 5.29
CA HIS A 299 -0.69 -6.19 4.64
C HIS A 299 -0.43 -4.71 4.42
N ARG A 300 0.77 -4.24 4.80
CA ARG A 300 1.19 -2.87 4.56
C ARG A 300 1.33 -2.55 3.08
N LEU A 301 1.12 -1.27 2.75
CA LEU A 301 1.42 -0.74 1.43
C LEU A 301 2.93 -0.69 1.19
N ASP A 302 3.34 -0.94 -0.05
CA ASP A 302 4.74 -0.76 -0.45
C ASP A 302 5.09 0.73 -0.57
N GLY A 303 6.33 1.08 -0.25
CA GLY A 303 6.86 2.43 -0.49
C GLY A 303 6.79 3.38 0.70
N HIS A 304 6.70 2.84 1.92
CA HIS A 304 6.85 3.62 3.15
C HIS A 304 8.13 4.45 3.14
N ALA A 305 7.98 5.73 3.44
CA ALA A 305 9.11 6.62 3.70
C ALA A 305 8.81 7.54 4.89
N VAL A 306 9.85 7.89 5.63
CA VAL A 306 9.79 8.84 6.74
C VAL A 306 9.44 10.22 6.20
N VAL A 307 8.49 10.90 6.85
CA VAL A 307 8.03 12.25 6.47
C VAL A 307 8.19 13.22 7.63
N ALA A 308 8.14 14.52 7.32
CA ALA A 308 8.13 15.56 8.35
C ALA A 308 6.83 15.51 9.18
N ARG A 309 6.90 15.91 10.46
CA ARG A 309 5.77 15.85 11.39
C ARG A 309 4.55 16.68 10.96
N ASP A 310 4.77 17.74 10.19
CA ASP A 310 3.74 18.65 9.65
C ASP A 310 3.16 18.17 8.32
N TRP A 311 3.53 16.98 7.84
CA TRP A 311 3.11 16.50 6.54
C TRP A 311 1.59 16.27 6.52
N LEU A 312 1.04 15.63 7.57
CA LEU A 312 -0.38 15.29 7.65
C LEU A 312 -1.31 16.49 7.77
N THR A 313 -0.82 17.64 8.24
CA THR A 313 -1.62 18.88 8.30
C THR A 313 -1.73 19.55 6.94
N ARG A 314 -0.76 19.30 6.04
CA ARG A 314 -0.76 19.86 4.67
C ARG A 314 -1.58 19.02 3.69
N LEU A 315 -1.76 17.73 3.98
CA LEU A 315 -2.51 16.85 3.11
C LEU A 315 -4.02 17.05 3.29
N ARG A 316 -4.70 17.37 2.20
CA ARG A 316 -6.17 17.34 2.13
C ARG A 316 -6.64 16.03 1.56
N TRP A 317 -7.54 15.37 2.28
CA TRP A 317 -8.19 14.14 1.84
C TRP A 317 -9.71 14.32 1.88
N PRO A 318 -10.35 14.66 0.74
CA PRO A 318 -11.79 14.79 0.65
C PRO A 318 -12.45 13.42 0.73
N SER A 319 -13.53 13.32 1.51
CA SER A 319 -14.32 12.09 1.62
C SER A 319 -15.43 12.00 0.57
N SER A 320 -15.76 13.11 -0.09
CA SER A 320 -16.73 13.23 -1.17
C SER A 320 -16.12 13.92 -2.40
N THR A 321 -16.77 13.76 -3.54
CA THR A 321 -16.44 14.44 -4.81
C THR A 321 -17.24 15.73 -5.00
N ALA A 322 -18.27 15.96 -4.18
CA ALA A 322 -19.14 17.12 -4.28
C ALA A 322 -18.40 18.37 -3.80
N ARG A 323 -18.08 19.28 -4.72
CA ARG A 323 -17.74 20.66 -4.35
C ARG A 323 -19.04 21.32 -3.86
N ARG A 324 -19.23 21.40 -2.54
CA ARG A 324 -20.31 22.26 -2.02
C ARG A 324 -19.89 23.72 -2.20
N SER A 325 -20.64 24.44 -3.02
CA SER A 325 -20.60 25.90 -3.04
C SER A 325 -21.22 26.42 -1.73
N PRO A 326 -20.72 27.52 -1.13
CA PRO A 326 -21.27 28.07 0.12
C PRO A 326 -22.75 28.52 0.05
N THR A 327 -23.36 28.48 -1.13
CA THR A 327 -24.68 29.04 -1.41
C THR A 327 -25.86 28.11 -1.07
N ASP A 328 -25.64 26.82 -0.83
CA ASP A 328 -26.72 25.88 -0.47
C ASP A 328 -27.13 25.94 1.01
N ALA A 329 -26.41 26.70 1.86
CA ALA A 329 -26.76 26.91 3.26
C ALA A 329 -27.88 27.95 3.47
N ALA A 330 -28.42 28.55 2.40
CA ALA A 330 -29.40 29.64 2.48
C ALA A 330 -30.85 29.24 2.14
N VAL A 331 -31.14 27.94 1.88
CA VAL A 331 -32.52 27.48 1.68
C VAL A 331 -32.73 26.17 2.44
N GLY A 332 -33.21 26.30 3.68
CA GLY A 332 -33.64 25.22 4.55
C GLY A 332 -34.32 25.79 5.78
#